data_AF-A0A3M6I566-F1
#
_entry.id   AF-A0A3M6I566-F1
#
_cell.length_a   1.000
_cell.length_b   1.000
_cell.length_c   1.000
_cell.angle_alpha   90.00
_cell.angle_beta   90.00
_cell.angle_gamma   90.00
#
_symmetry.space_group_name_H-M   'P 1'
#
loop_
_entity.id
_entity.type
_entity.pdbx_description
1 polymer ?
#
loop_
_entity_poly.entity_id
_entity_poly.type
_entity_poly.pdbx_seq_one_letter_code
_entity_poly.pdbx_strand_id
1 'polypeptide(L)'
;MFLRWQEMGTRQMGVNVWSSLLADPRTPESLLQDLHAMEQQRVALNMQISLVHTIGRQAAECAEKMAQADAVYAERLNQINPSRVTKLAQE
;
A
#
# COMPACT_ATOMS: atom_id res chain seq x y z
N MET A 1 1.27 -3.99 -7.23
CA MET A 1 1.99 -5.06 -7.97
C MET A 1 2.58 -6.00 -6.92
N PHE A 2 2.49 -7.32 -7.09
CA PHE A 2 3.00 -8.29 -6.12
C PHE A 2 4.10 -9.15 -6.71
N LEU A 3 5.12 -9.45 -5.91
CA LEU A 3 6.18 -10.39 -6.26
C LEU A 3 5.64 -11.82 -6.19
N ARG A 4 6.00 -12.62 -7.19
CA ARG A 4 5.65 -14.04 -7.28
C ARG A 4 6.80 -14.81 -7.90
N TRP A 5 6.99 -16.04 -7.48
CA TRP A 5 7.85 -16.98 -8.20
C TRP A 5 7.29 -17.25 -9.58
N GLN A 6 8.18 -17.45 -10.53
CA GLN A 6 7.83 -17.81 -11.90
C GLN A 6 8.95 -18.68 -12.46
N GLU A 7 8.56 -19.80 -13.06
CA GLU A 7 9.49 -20.64 -13.79
C GLU A 7 9.75 -20.04 -15.18
N MET A 8 11.01 -19.97 -15.58
CA MET A 8 11.39 -19.45 -16.90
C MET A 8 11.10 -20.50 -17.98
N GLY A 9 10.35 -20.12 -19.02
CA GLY A 9 9.99 -21.00 -20.13
C GLY A 9 8.68 -21.76 -19.95
N THR A 10 8.03 -21.68 -18.77
CA THR A 10 6.67 -22.19 -18.55
C THR A 10 5.75 -21.08 -18.04
N ARG A 11 4.46 -21.39 -17.84
CA ARG A 11 3.50 -20.51 -17.16
C ARG A 11 3.32 -20.86 -15.67
N GLN A 12 4.17 -21.71 -15.10
CA GLN A 12 4.08 -22.03 -13.69
C GLN A 12 4.50 -20.83 -12.83
N MET A 13 3.73 -20.57 -11.77
CA MET A 13 3.92 -19.40 -10.93
C MET A 13 3.51 -19.70 -9.48
N GLY A 14 3.94 -18.82 -8.58
CA GLY A 14 3.56 -18.85 -7.18
C GLY A 14 4.41 -19.81 -6.36
N VAL A 15 4.06 -19.96 -5.09
CA VAL A 15 4.87 -20.66 -4.08
C VAL A 15 5.19 -22.11 -4.46
N ASN A 16 4.35 -22.75 -5.27
CA ASN A 16 4.57 -24.12 -5.74
C ASN A 16 5.85 -24.25 -6.59
N VAL A 17 6.24 -23.21 -7.32
CA VAL A 17 7.51 -23.19 -8.08
C VAL A 17 8.69 -23.26 -7.09
N TRP A 18 8.65 -22.44 -6.04
CA TRP A 18 9.66 -22.44 -5.00
C TRP A 18 9.72 -23.76 -4.22
N SER A 19 8.57 -24.30 -3.81
CA SER A 19 8.54 -25.56 -3.07
C SER A 19 9.06 -26.73 -3.90
N SER A 20 8.80 -26.72 -5.21
CA SER A 20 9.31 -27.73 -6.14
C SER A 20 10.83 -27.64 -6.28
N LEU A 21 11.40 -26.42 -6.33
CA LEU A 21 12.85 -26.23 -6.32
C LEU A 21 13.48 -26.73 -5.01
N LEU A 22 12.85 -26.47 -3.87
CA LEU A 22 13.35 -26.93 -2.57
C LEU A 22 13.32 -28.46 -2.44
N ALA A 23 12.35 -29.12 -3.07
CA ALA A 23 12.16 -30.56 -3.03
C ALA A 23 12.96 -31.34 -4.10
N ASP A 24 13.47 -30.66 -5.13
CA ASP A 24 14.23 -31.28 -6.20
C ASP A 24 15.59 -31.78 -5.67
N PRO A 25 15.90 -33.10 -5.74
CA PRO A 25 17.19 -33.64 -5.27
C PRO A 25 18.41 -33.07 -6.01
N ARG A 26 18.21 -32.44 -7.17
CA ARG A 26 19.26 -31.76 -7.93
C ARG A 26 19.62 -30.40 -7.36
N THR A 27 18.80 -29.83 -6.48
CA THR A 27 19.08 -28.56 -5.80
C THR A 27 20.20 -28.77 -4.78
N PRO A 28 21.36 -28.09 -4.93
CA PRO A 28 22.45 -28.19 -3.97
C PRO A 28 22.02 -27.73 -2.58
N GLU A 29 22.48 -28.43 -1.54
CA GLU A 29 22.20 -28.10 -0.13
C GLU A 29 22.59 -26.66 0.22
N SER A 30 23.69 -26.17 -0.35
CA SER A 30 24.17 -24.79 -0.17
C SER A 30 23.18 -23.72 -0.61
N LEU A 31 22.23 -24.03 -1.51
CA LEU A 31 21.21 -23.09 -1.99
C LEU A 31 19.90 -23.16 -1.20
N LEU A 32 19.69 -24.18 -0.35
CA LEU A 32 18.43 -24.35 0.37
C LEU A 32 18.18 -23.18 1.34
N GLN A 33 19.23 -22.70 2.01
CA GLN A 33 19.13 -21.55 2.90
C GLN A 33 18.73 -20.28 2.14
N ASP A 34 19.36 -20.03 0.99
CA ASP A 34 19.08 -18.85 0.18
C ASP A 34 17.66 -18.89 -0.39
N LEU A 35 17.23 -20.04 -0.93
CA LEU A 35 15.85 -20.23 -1.40
C LEU A 35 14.84 -19.98 -0.29
N HIS A 36 15.09 -20.46 0.93
CA HIS A 36 14.22 -20.20 2.07
C HIS A 36 14.17 -18.69 2.41
N ALA A 37 15.33 -18.03 2.50
CA ALA A 37 15.40 -16.59 2.78
C ALA A 37 14.67 -15.75 1.71
N MET A 38 14.79 -16.13 0.44
CA MET A 38 14.09 -15.46 -0.66
C MET A 38 12.56 -15.54 -0.52
N GLU A 39 12.01 -16.69 -0.11
CA GLU A 39 10.56 -16.78 0.10
C GLU A 39 10.11 -15.95 1.29
N GLN A 40 10.86 -15.93 2.40
CA GLN A 40 10.58 -15.06 3.53
C GLN A 40 10.59 -13.57 3.13
N GLN A 41 11.58 -13.16 2.33
CA GLN A 41 11.67 -11.80 1.82
C GLN A 41 10.51 -11.45 0.89
N ARG A 42 10.12 -12.35 -0.03
CA ARG A 42 8.98 -12.13 -0.92
C ARG A 42 7.68 -11.94 -0.15
N VAL A 43 7.43 -12.76 0.88
CA VAL A 43 6.26 -12.63 1.77
C VAL A 43 6.28 -11.27 2.48
N ALA A 44 7.40 -10.90 3.08
CA ALA A 44 7.55 -9.63 3.79
C ALA A 44 7.33 -8.42 2.87
N LEU A 45 7.95 -8.42 1.67
CA LEU A 45 7.82 -7.34 0.70
C LEU A 45 6.38 -7.21 0.19
N ASN A 46 5.71 -8.31 -0.11
CA ASN A 46 4.31 -8.26 -0.54
C ASN A 46 3.38 -7.73 0.56
N MET A 47 3.63 -8.09 1.82
CA MET A 47 2.90 -7.51 2.96
C MET A 47 3.15 -6.00 3.05
N GLN A 48 4.42 -5.56 2.99
CA GLN A 48 4.78 -4.15 3.07
C GLN A 48 4.13 -3.33 1.94
N ILE A 49 4.15 -3.84 0.70
CA ILE A 49 3.48 -3.20 -0.45
C ILE A 49 1.97 -3.04 -0.17
N SER A 50 1.30 -4.08 0.30
CA SER A 50 -0.14 -4.01 0.66
C SER A 50 -0.40 -2.96 1.74
N LEU A 51 0.41 -2.94 2.79
CA LEU A 51 0.26 -2.01 3.91
C LEU A 51 0.46 -0.56 3.45
N VAL A 52 1.54 -0.27 2.71
CA VAL A 52 1.83 1.07 2.20
C VAL A 52 0.70 1.58 1.31
N HIS A 53 0.18 0.74 0.40
CA HIS A 53 -0.97 1.11 -0.43
C HIS A 53 -2.22 1.42 0.39
N THR A 54 -2.50 0.60 1.40
CA THR A 54 -3.67 0.77 2.27
C THR A 54 -3.57 2.05 3.10
N ILE A 55 -2.42 2.26 3.75
CA ILE A 55 -2.14 3.46 4.55
C ILE A 55 -2.21 4.71 3.69
N GLY A 56 -1.60 4.70 2.49
CA GLY A 56 -1.64 5.84 1.57
C GLY A 56 -3.07 6.21 1.16
N ARG A 57 -3.91 5.21 0.87
CA ARG A 57 -5.34 5.43 0.58
C ARG A 57 -6.07 6.03 1.78
N GLN A 58 -5.90 5.44 2.96
CA GLN A 58 -6.54 5.91 4.19
C GLN A 58 -6.12 7.34 4.56
N ALA A 59 -4.85 7.69 4.34
CA ALA A 59 -4.35 9.04 4.56
C ALA A 59 -5.03 10.06 3.63
N ALA A 60 -5.19 9.73 2.34
CA ALA A 60 -5.90 10.58 1.39
C ALA A 60 -7.38 10.76 1.77
N GLU A 61 -8.06 9.66 2.11
CA GLU A 61 -9.46 9.70 2.55
C GLU A 61 -9.63 10.51 3.86
N CYS A 62 -8.68 10.43 4.78
CA CYS A 62 -8.68 11.26 5.99
C CYS A 62 -8.56 12.75 5.66
N ALA A 63 -7.62 13.12 4.79
CA ALA A 63 -7.41 14.51 4.40
C ALA A 63 -8.67 15.10 3.75
N GLU A 64 -9.34 14.34 2.88
CA GLU A 64 -10.60 14.75 2.25
C GLU A 64 -11.72 14.96 3.29
N LYS A 65 -11.89 14.02 4.23
CA LYS A 65 -12.89 14.14 5.30
C LYS A 65 -12.62 15.29 6.25
N MET A 66 -11.35 15.58 6.55
CA MET A 66 -10.96 16.75 7.35
C MET A 66 -11.32 18.05 6.62
N ALA A 67 -10.96 18.17 5.34
CA ALA A 67 -11.29 19.33 4.54
C ALA A 67 -12.82 19.55 4.43
N GLN A 68 -13.58 18.46 4.32
CA GLN A 68 -15.04 18.53 4.32
C GLN A 68 -15.60 19.03 5.66
N ALA A 69 -15.05 18.56 6.79
CA ALA A 69 -15.44 19.04 8.11
C ALA A 69 -15.16 20.55 8.28
N ASP A 70 -13.98 21.00 7.84
CA ASP A 70 -13.61 22.42 7.85
C ASP A 70 -14.55 23.27 6.99
N ALA A 71 -14.91 22.78 5.80
CA ALA A 71 -15.84 23.47 4.91
C ALA A 71 -17.23 23.64 5.54
N VAL A 72 -17.78 22.57 6.14
CA VAL A 72 -19.07 22.63 6.84
C VAL A 72 -19.03 23.62 8.01
N TYR A 73 -17.94 23.61 8.78
CA TYR A 73 -17.75 24.55 9.88
C TYR A 73 -17.67 26.01 9.39
N ALA A 74 -16.85 26.27 8.38
CA ALA A 74 -16.68 27.61 7.80
C ALA A 74 -17.99 28.14 7.18
N GLU A 75 -18.73 27.29 6.49
CA GLU A 75 -20.06 27.63 5.96
C GLU A 75 -21.01 28.04 7.07
N ARG A 76 -21.06 27.27 8.16
CA ARG A 76 -21.90 27.62 9.32
C ARG A 76 -21.50 28.95 9.94
N LEU A 77 -20.20 29.24 10.04
CA LEU A 77 -19.71 30.51 10.59
C LEU A 77 -20.10 31.70 9.70
N ASN A 78 -20.01 31.54 8.37
CA ASN A 78 -20.42 32.56 7.41
C ASN A 78 -21.93 32.86 7.48
N GLN A 79 -22.77 31.84 7.69
CA GLN A 79 -24.21 32.02 7.89
C GLN A 79 -24.53 32.81 9.16
N ILE A 80 -23.76 32.61 10.24
CA ILE A 80 -23.95 33.32 11.51
C ILE A 80 -23.45 34.77 11.42
N ASN A 81 -22.35 35.02 10.70
CA ASN A 81 -21.68 36.32 10.63
C ASN A 81 -21.52 36.85 9.19
N PRO A 82 -22.61 37.09 8.44
CA PRO A 82 -22.52 37.50 7.04
C PRO A 82 -21.82 38.85 6.82
N SER A 83 -21.81 39.73 7.83
CA SER A 83 -21.31 41.12 7.77
C SER A 83 -19.83 41.32 8.13
N ARG A 84 -19.09 40.26 8.51
CA ARG A 84 -17.63 40.33 8.76
C ARG A 84 -16.80 40.13 7.50
N VAL A 85 -17.32 39.37 6.53
CA VAL A 85 -16.66 39.08 5.24
C VAL A 85 -16.62 40.31 4.32
N THR A 86 -17.65 41.16 4.35
CA THR A 86 -17.72 42.37 3.51
C THR A 86 -16.70 43.45 3.92
N LYS A 87 -16.25 43.47 5.18
CA LYS A 87 -15.27 44.46 5.67
C LYS A 87 -13.82 44.11 5.36
N LEU A 88 -13.48 42.83 5.24
CA LEU A 88 -12.11 42.38 4.88
C LEU A 88 -11.85 42.40 3.37
N ALA A 89 -12.89 42.52 2.53
CA ALA A 89 -12.74 42.70 1.09
C ALA A 89 -12.59 44.18 0.66
N GLN A 90 -12.59 45.11 1.62
CA GLN A 90 -12.49 46.57 1.39
C GLN A 90 -11.27 47.22 2.07
N GLU A 91 -10.38 46.42 2.68
CA GLU A 91 -9.07 46.82 3.21
C GLU A 91 -7.97 46.09 2.43
#